data_AF-A0A5K1GUE9-F1
#
_entry.id   AF-A0A5K1GUE9-F1
#
_cell.length_a   1.000
_cell.length_b   1.000
_cell.length_c   1.000
_cell.angle_alpha   90.00
_cell.angle_beta   90.00
_cell.angle_gamma   90.00
#
_symmetry.space_group_name_H-M   'P 1'
#
loop_
_entity.id
_entity.type
_entity.pdbx_description
1 polymer ?
#
loop_
_entity_poly.entity_id
_entity_poly.type
_entity_poly.pdbx_seq_one_letter_code
_entity_poly.pdbx_strand_id
1 'polypeptide(L)'
;NARPPIPATCPAAISSLINHCWASNPDKRPQFDEIVPILEDYVESLEQDPSFFLSYKPADYNKIFSCFPRRMVTRRATSLQA
;
A
#
# COMPACT_ATOMS: atom_id res chain seq x y z
N ASN A 1 14.82 4.51 21.02
CA ASN A 1 14.43 3.79 19.79
C ASN A 1 14.80 4.60 18.57
N ALA A 2 16.01 4.41 18.03
CA ALA A 2 16.42 5.08 16.81
C ALA A 2 15.89 4.28 15.60
N ARG A 3 15.38 4.98 14.58
CA ARG A 3 15.04 4.41 13.27
C ARG A 3 16.18 4.76 12.29
N PRO A 4 16.59 3.84 11.41
CA PRO A 4 17.56 4.18 10.38
C PRO A 4 16.98 5.22 9.40
N PRO A 5 17.81 6.07 8.78
CA PRO A 5 17.36 6.95 7.72
C PRO A 5 16.85 6.12 6.53
N ILE A 6 15.74 6.55 5.93
CA ILE A 6 15.21 5.92 4.73
C ILE A 6 16.12 6.31 3.55
N PRO A 7 16.64 5.35 2.76
CA PRO A 7 17.49 5.66 1.60
C PRO A 7 16.75 6.49 0.55
N ALA A 8 17.46 7.39 -0.13
CA ALA A 8 16.89 8.21 -1.22
C ALA A 8 16.43 7.38 -2.43
N THR A 9 16.93 6.15 -2.57
CA THR A 9 16.51 5.19 -3.61
C THR A 9 15.22 4.45 -3.26
N CYS A 10 14.69 4.63 -2.05
CA CYS A 10 13.44 3.99 -1.64
C CYS A 10 12.26 4.58 -2.43
N PRO A 11 11.42 3.74 -3.07
CA PRO A 11 10.22 4.21 -3.77
C PRO A 11 9.35 5.11 -2.91
N ALA A 12 8.79 6.16 -3.50
CA ALA A 12 7.98 7.15 -2.77
C ALA A 12 6.78 6.53 -2.04
N ALA A 13 6.15 5.52 -2.62
CA ALA A 13 5.04 4.78 -1.99
C ALA A 13 5.48 4.07 -0.71
N ILE A 14 6.60 3.36 -0.77
CA ILE A 14 7.14 2.59 0.35
C ILE A 14 7.67 3.53 1.44
N SER A 15 8.40 4.58 1.07
CA SER A 15 8.89 5.57 2.04
C SER A 15 7.74 6.30 2.74
N SER A 16 6.65 6.60 2.02
CA SER A 16 5.43 7.17 2.60
C SER A 16 4.81 6.22 3.64
N LEU A 17 4.61 4.94 3.30
CA LEU A 17 4.07 3.95 4.24
C LEU A 17 4.98 3.73 5.46
N ILE A 18 6.30 3.65 5.26
CA ILE A 18 7.27 3.52 6.36
C ILE A 18 7.14 4.70 7.34
N ASN A 19 7.05 5.94 6.83
CA ASN A 19 6.89 7.12 7.66
C ASN A 19 5.60 7.08 8.49
N HIS A 20 4.50 6.59 7.92
CA HIS A 20 3.24 6.39 8.64
C HIS A 20 3.37 5.34 9.75
N CYS A 21 3.94 4.18 9.45
CA CYS A 21 4.20 3.12 10.43
C CYS A 21 5.17 3.57 11.54
N TRP A 22 6.08 4.49 11.23
CA TRP A 22 7.05 5.05 12.16
C TRP A 22 6.63 6.36 12.81
N ALA A 23 5.33 6.71 12.79
CA ALA A 23 4.84 7.89 13.48
C ALA A 23 5.32 7.96 14.95
N SER A 24 5.83 9.13 15.34
CA SER A 24 6.33 9.39 16.70
C SER A 24 5.24 9.19 17.75
N ASN A 25 4.01 9.64 17.44
CA ASN A 25 2.83 9.34 18.25
C ASN A 25 2.34 7.92 17.91
N PRO A 26 2.33 6.98 18.87
CA PRO A 26 1.80 5.63 18.67
C PRO A 26 0.37 5.59 18.14
N ASP A 27 -0.50 6.51 18.57
CA ASP A 27 -1.92 6.55 18.18
C ASP A 27 -2.14 6.92 16.71
N LYS A 28 -1.11 7.47 16.05
CA LYS A 28 -1.13 7.81 14.62
C LYS A 28 -0.61 6.69 13.73
N ARG A 29 -0.17 5.57 14.30
CA ARG A 29 0.34 4.45 13.51
C ARG A 29 -0.85 3.67 12.94
N PRO A 30 -0.84 3.34 11.64
CA PRO A 30 -1.91 2.57 11.04
C PRO A 30 -1.99 1.18 11.68
N GLN A 31 -3.21 0.68 11.82
CA GLN A 31 -3.45 -0.72 12.21
C GLN A 31 -3.22 -1.65 11.01
N PHE A 32 -3.05 -2.94 11.27
CA PHE A 32 -2.85 -3.90 10.18
C PHE A 32 -4.04 -3.97 9.21
N ASP A 33 -5.26 -3.71 9.70
CA ASP A 33 -6.47 -3.61 8.87
C ASP A 33 -6.41 -2.44 7.87
N GLU A 34 -5.51 -1.47 8.08
CA GLU A 34 -5.21 -0.39 7.14
C GLU A 34 -3.98 -0.71 6.30
N ILE A 35 -2.92 -1.28 6.90
CA ILE A 35 -1.64 -1.58 6.23
C ILE A 35 -1.80 -2.65 5.13
N VAL A 36 -2.52 -3.74 5.44
CA VAL A 36 -2.64 -4.87 4.51
C VAL A 36 -3.33 -4.45 3.20
N PRO A 37 -4.49 -3.76 3.22
CA PRO A 37 -5.10 -3.27 1.99
C PRO A 37 -4.22 -2.31 1.19
N ILE A 38 -3.42 -1.46 1.85
CA ILE A 38 -2.48 -0.57 1.15
C ILE A 38 -1.42 -1.37 0.39
N LEU A 39 -0.87 -2.41 1.02
CA LEU A 39 0.13 -3.27 0.38
C LEU A 39 -0.47 -4.10 -0.75
N GLU A 40 -1.69 -4.60 -0.60
CA GLU A 40 -2.43 -5.28 -1.66
C GLU A 40 -2.67 -4.34 -2.86
N ASP A 41 -3.12 -3.11 -2.62
CA ASP A 41 -3.30 -2.08 -3.66
C ASP A 41 -2.00 -1.74 -4.38
N TYR A 42 -0.87 -1.69 -3.66
CA TYR A 42 0.44 -1.49 -4.28
C TYR A 42 0.82 -2.65 -5.21
N VAL A 43 0.55 -3.90 -4.80
CA VAL A 43 0.80 -5.08 -5.64
C VAL A 43 -0.06 -5.02 -6.91
N GLU A 44 -1.35 -4.78 -6.77
CA GLU A 44 -2.27 -4.66 -7.93
C GLU A 44 -1.86 -3.52 -8.88
N SER A 45 -1.53 -2.36 -8.31
CA SER A 45 -1.09 -1.20 -9.10
C SER A 45 0.21 -1.47 -9.86
N LEU A 46 1.14 -2.22 -9.28
CA LEU A 46 2.38 -2.63 -9.96
C LEU A 46 2.16 -3.63 -11.08
N GLU A 47 1.25 -4.59 -10.88
CA GLU A 47 0.88 -5.55 -11.92
C GLU A 47 0.23 -4.85 -13.12
N GLN A 48 -0.52 -3.77 -12.87
CA GLN A 48 -1.17 -2.98 -13.89
C GLN A 48 -0.25 -1.95 -14.56
N ASP A 49 0.62 -1.31 -13.80
CA ASP A 49 1.59 -0.32 -14.26
C ASP A 49 2.96 -0.55 -13.61
N PRO A 50 3.95 -1.08 -14.35
CA PRO A 50 5.31 -1.26 -13.86
C PRO A 50 6.00 0.05 -13.43
N SER A 51 5.48 1.20 -13.87
CA SER A 51 5.98 2.53 -13.51
C SER A 51 5.29 3.14 -12.28
N PHE A 52 4.37 2.42 -11.63
CA PHE A 52 3.60 2.88 -10.46
C PHE A 52 4.47 3.57 -9.39
N PHE A 53 5.60 2.96 -9.03
CA PHE A 53 6.49 3.53 -8.00
C PHE A 53 7.21 4.82 -8.43
N LEU A 54 7.34 5.07 -9.73
CA LEU A 54 7.92 6.32 -10.27
C LEU A 54 6.88 7.43 -10.34
N SER A 55 5.62 7.08 -10.59
CA SER A 55 4.50 8.02 -10.74
C SER A 55 3.62 8.13 -9.50
N TYR A 56 4.00 7.46 -8.39
CA TYR A 56 3.22 7.39 -7.17
C TYR A 56 2.82 8.77 -6.64
N LYS A 57 1.50 8.93 -6.46
CA LYS A 57 0.91 10.09 -5.79
C LYS A 57 0.22 9.59 -4.53
N PRO A 58 0.58 10.10 -3.34
CA PRO A 58 -0.10 9.70 -2.12
C PRO A 58 -1.57 10.15 -2.20
N ALA A 59 -2.49 9.19 -2.19
CA ALA A 59 -3.90 9.46 -1.99
C ALA A 59 -4.15 9.79 -0.52
N ASP A 60 -5.12 10.67 -0.25
CA ASP A 60 -5.56 10.97 1.11
C ASP A 60 -6.22 9.70 1.69
N TYR A 61 -5.47 8.97 2.52
CA TYR A 61 -5.84 7.68 3.11
C TYR A 61 -7.15 7.73 3.92
N ASN A 62 -7.56 8.93 4.35
CA ASN A 62 -8.83 9.19 5.04
C ASN A 62 -10.09 9.05 4.16
N LYS A 63 -9.96 8.78 2.85
CA LYS A 63 -11.11 8.78 1.92
C LYS A 63 -11.34 7.47 1.15
N ILE A 64 -10.50 6.45 1.34
CA ILE A 64 -10.58 5.21 0.55
C ILE A 64 -11.61 4.22 1.13
N PHE A 65 -11.87 4.28 2.43
CA PHE A 65 -12.73 3.29 3.11
C PHE A 65 -14.23 3.62 3.15
N SER A 66 -14.70 4.74 2.60
CA SER A 66 -16.08 5.16 2.86
C SER A 66 -17.14 4.63 1.88
N CYS A 67 -16.83 4.14 0.67
CA CYS A 67 -17.88 3.66 -0.25
C CYS A 67 -17.45 2.86 -1.49
N PHE A 68 -16.21 2.38 -1.63
CA PHE A 68 -15.94 1.44 -2.72
C PHE A 68 -16.37 0.04 -2.28
N PRO A 69 -17.40 -0.56 -2.91
CA PRO A 69 -17.66 -1.97 -2.68
C PRO A 69 -16.36 -2.68 -3.03
N ARG A 70 -15.84 -3.50 -2.12
CA ARG A 70 -14.79 -4.48 -2.42
C ARG A 70 -15.16 -5.07 -3.77
N ARG A 71 -14.50 -4.65 -4.86
CA ARG A 71 -14.55 -5.41 -6.10
C ARG A 71 -13.90 -6.71 -5.67
N MET A 72 -14.72 -7.75 -5.51
CA MET A 72 -14.19 -9.07 -5.31
C MET A 72 -13.21 -9.29 -6.45
N VAL A 73 -11.91 -9.33 -6.12
CA VAL A 73 -10.96 -10.01 -6.96
C VAL A 73 -11.53 -11.42 -7.05
N THR A 74 -12.23 -11.71 -8.13
CA THR A 74 -12.33 -13.08 -8.62
C THR A 74 -10.89 -13.53 -8.67
N ARG A 75 -10.49 -14.33 -7.67
CA ARG A 75 -9.32 -15.19 -7.80
C ARG A 75 -9.43 -15.76 -9.21
N ARG A 76 -8.46 -15.48 -10.08
CA ARG A 76 -8.36 -16.24 -11.33
C ARG A 76 -8.35 -17.70 -10.90
N ALA A 77 -9.47 -18.39 -11.11
CA ALA A 77 -9.50 -19.83 -11.02
C ALA A 77 -8.52 -20.28 -12.10
N THR A 78 -7.34 -20.72 -11.69
CA THR A 78 -6.45 -21.44 -12.57
C THR A 78 -7.21 -22.71 -12.96
N SER A 79 -7.71 -22.71 -14.20
CA SER A 79 -8.22 -23.92 -14.84
C SER A 79 -7.08 -24.92 -14.83
N LEU A 80 -7.12 -25.89 -13.93
CA LEU A 80 -6.36 -27.12 -14.06
C LEU A 80 -6.89 -27.80 -15.32
N GLN A 81 -6.12 -27.72 -16.40
CA GLN A 81 -6.38 -28.47 -17.62
C GLN A 81 -5.24 -29.47 -17.81
N ALA A 82 -5.49 -30.70 -17.35
CA ALA A 82 -5.34 -31.98 -18.07
C ALA A 82 -5.73 -33.11 -17.11
#